data_AF-A0A258Q1B9-F1
#
_entry.id   AF-A0A258Q1B9-F1
#
_cell.length_a   1.000
_cell.length_b   1.000
_cell.length_c   1.000
_cell.angle_alpha   90.00
_cell.angle_beta   90.00
_cell.angle_gamma   90.00
#
_symmetry.space_group_name_H-M   'P 1'
#
loop_
_entity.id
_entity.type
_entity.pdbx_description
1 polymer ?
#
loop_
_entity_poly.entity_id
_entity_poly.type
_entity_poly.pdbx_seq_one_letter_code
_entity_poly.pdbx_strand_id
1 'polypeptide(L)' 'MTSQRQPAVFAGHGSPMYAIEPNRYTAVWAQLGKSLKRPDAILVISAHWVTRGVWVTAMPKPKTIHDFGGFPQ' A
#
# COMPACT_ATOMS: atom_id res chain seq x y z
N MET A 1 -29.09 -4.28 -6.42
CA MET A 1 -27.95 -3.35 -6.22
C MET A 1 -26.75 -3.91 -6.98
N THR A 2 -26.32 -3.27 -8.07
CA THR A 2 -25.09 -3.66 -8.74
C THR A 2 -23.92 -3.24 -7.84
N SER A 3 -23.33 -4.22 -7.15
CA SER A 3 -22.07 -3.98 -6.43
C SER A 3 -21.00 -3.60 -7.47
N GLN A 4 -20.65 -2.32 -7.52
CA GLN A 4 -19.53 -1.83 -8.33
C GLN A 4 -18.25 -2.46 -7.78
N ARG A 5 -17.71 -3.45 -8.49
CA ARG A 5 -16.50 -4.18 -8.11
C ARG A 5 -15.32 -3.20 -8.04
N GLN A 6 -14.70 -3.10 -6.87
CA GLN A 6 -13.46 -2.34 -6.70
C GLN A 6 -12.31 -3.00 -7.48
N PRO A 7 -11.39 -2.23 -8.07
CA PRO A 7 -10.26 -2.81 -8.80
C PRO A 7 -9.21 -3.37 -7.85
N ALA A 8 -8.45 -4.34 -8.36
CA ALA A 8 -7.19 -4.75 -7.75
C ALA A 8 -6.04 -3.96 -8.39
N VAL A 9 -5.09 -3.50 -7.57
CA VAL A 9 -3.92 -2.75 -8.01
C VAL A 9 -2.66 -3.49 -7.59
N PHE A 10 -1.73 -3.66 -8.54
CA PHE A 10 -0.37 -4.10 -8.25
C PHE A 10 0.56 -2.88 -8.30
N ALA A 11 1.25 -2.60 -7.20
CA ALA A 11 2.16 -1.46 -7.08
C ALA A 11 3.55 -1.94 -6.69
N GLY A 12 4.54 -1.73 -7.58
CA GLY A 12 5.94 -1.90 -7.23
C GLY A 12 6.37 -0.81 -6.26
N HIS A 13 6.89 -1.18 -5.08
CA HIS A 13 7.28 -0.21 -4.05
C HIS A 13 8.75 0.19 -4.09
N GLY A 14 9.64 -0.65 -4.64
CA GLY A 14 11.05 -0.31 -4.88
C GLY A 14 11.75 0.31 -3.66
N SER A 15 12.51 1.39 -3.90
CA SER A 15 13.09 2.21 -2.83
C SER A 15 11.97 2.92 -2.04
N PRO A 16 12.06 3.02 -0.71
CA PRO A 16 11.10 3.75 0.13
C PRO A 16 10.94 5.22 -0.30
N MET A 17 12.00 5.79 -0.86
CA MET A 17 11.98 7.17 -1.39
C MET A 17 10.93 7.34 -2.48
N TYR A 18 10.54 6.27 -3.18
CA TYR A 18 9.46 6.29 -4.16
C TYR A 18 8.10 6.62 -3.53
N ALA A 19 7.92 6.37 -2.24
CA ALA A 19 6.69 6.68 -1.51
C ALA A 19 6.79 7.94 -0.64
N ILE A 20 7.99 8.29 -0.17
CA ILE A 20 8.21 9.42 0.74
C ILE A 20 8.34 10.74 -0.02
N GLU A 21 9.02 10.75 -1.17
CA GLU A 21 9.30 11.99 -1.90
C GLU A 21 8.34 12.24 -3.08
N PRO A 22 8.08 13.50 -3.44
CA PRO A 22 7.42 13.84 -4.70
C PRO A 22 8.24 13.36 -5.90
N ASN A 23 7.66 12.49 -6.72
CA ASN A 23 8.29 11.92 -7.90
C ASN A 23 7.22 11.42 -8.90
N ARG A 24 7.65 10.83 -10.02
CA ARG A 24 6.74 10.33 -11.05
C ARG A 24 5.78 9.24 -10.56
N TYR A 25 6.21 8.40 -9.62
CA TYR A 25 5.40 7.31 -9.06
C TYR A 25 4.34 7.86 -8.12
N THR A 26 4.70 8.73 -7.17
CA THR A 26 3.73 9.37 -6.26
C THR A 26 2.70 10.19 -7.01
N ALA A 27 3.09 10.86 -8.11
CA ALA A 27 2.15 11.57 -8.97
C ALA A 27 1.11 10.63 -9.61
N VAL A 28 1.53 9.50 -10.17
CA VAL A 28 0.63 8.50 -10.78
C VAL A 28 -0.26 7.85 -9.73
N TRP A 29 0.27 7.50 -8.56
CA TRP A 29 -0.52 6.93 -7.47
C TRP A 29 -1.59 7.89 -6.94
N ALA A 30 -1.26 9.18 -6.82
CA ALA A 30 -2.22 10.21 -6.43
C ALA A 30 -3.33 10.38 -7.48
N GLN A 31 -3.00 10.33 -8.77
CA GLN A 31 -4.00 10.37 -9.85
C GLN A 31 -4.91 9.13 -9.82
N LEU A 32 -4.33 7.93 -9.65
CA LEU A 32 -5.10 6.70 -9.49
C LEU A 32 -6.04 6.78 -8.29
N GLY A 33 -5.55 7.22 -7.14
CA GLY A 33 -6.40 7.38 -5.94
C GLY A 33 -7.59 8.32 -6.17
N LYS A 34 -7.42 9.37 -6.99
CA LYS A 34 -8.50 10.29 -7.38
C LYS A 34 -9.48 9.70 -8.39
N SER A 35 -9.06 8.76 -9.22
CA SER A 35 -9.92 8.13 -10.23
C SER A 35 -10.77 6.99 -9.69
N LEU A 36 -10.43 6.45 -8.52
CA LEU A 36 -11.13 5.32 -7.91
C LEU A 36 -12.31 5.78 -7.04
N LYS A 37 -13.41 5.03 -7.09
CA LYS A 37 -14.48 5.18 -6.09
C LYS A 37 -13.91 4.81 -4.72
N ARG A 38 -14.13 5.67 -3.72
CA ARG A 38 -13.68 5.42 -2.35
C ARG A 38 -14.16 4.04 -1.85
N PRO A 39 -13.24 3.13 -1.49
CA PRO A 39 -13.61 1.84 -0.92
C PRO A 39 -13.92 1.99 0.57
N ASP A 40 -14.72 1.07 1.09
CA ASP A 40 -15.01 0.99 2.54
C ASP A 40 -13.80 0.46 3.32
N ALA A 41 -12.96 -0.36 2.68
CA ALA A 41 -11.72 -0.90 3.23
C ALA A 41 -10.70 -1.20 2.11
N ILE A 42 -9.41 -1.22 2.46
CA ILE A 42 -8.32 -1.64 1.57
C ILE A 42 -7.66 -2.89 2.18
N LEU A 43 -7.58 -3.96 1.40
CA LEU A 43 -6.75 -5.13 1.72
C LEU A 43 -5.39 -4.95 1.04
N VAL A 44 -4.32 -4.92 1.83
CA VAL A 44 -2.94 -4.81 1.33
C VAL A 44 -2.25 -6.16 1.47
N ILE A 45 -1.65 -6.64 0.39
CA ILE A 45 -0.77 -7.81 0.37
C ILE A 45 0.64 -7.29 0.08
N SER A 46 1.57 -7.51 1.00
CA SER A 46 2.94 -6.98 0.90
C SER A 46 3.93 -8.10 0.64
N ALA A 47 4.90 -7.85 -0.25
CA ALA A 47 6.04 -8.76 -0.49
C ALA A 47 6.88 -8.99 0.79
N HIS A 48 6.84 -8.06 1.73
CA HIS A 48 7.60 -8.10 2.99
C HIS A 48 6.83 -8.77 4.14
N TRP A 49 5.55 -9.13 3.95
CA TRP A 49 4.77 -9.84 4.96
C TRP A 49 4.92 -11.36 4.79
N VAL A 50 6.09 -11.88 5.15
CA VAL A 50 6.44 -13.30 5.01
C VAL A 50 6.07 -14.05 6.29
N THR A 51 5.14 -15.00 6.17
CA THR A 51 4.65 -15.80 7.30
C THR A 51 4.54 -17.28 6.93
N ARG A 52 4.51 -18.16 7.93
CA ARG A 52 4.14 -19.56 7.72
C ARG A 52 2.61 -19.68 7.79
N GLY A 53 1.98 -19.87 6.64
CA GLY A 53 0.51 -19.86 6.48
C GLY A 53 0.00 -18.48 6.05
N VAL A 54 -1.32 -18.28 6.15
CA VAL A 54 -1.97 -17.00 5.81
C VAL A 54 -2.36 -16.28 7.09
N TRP A 55 -1.88 -15.06 7.25
CA TRP A 55 -2.10 -14.24 8.44
C TRP A 55 -2.72 -12.90 8.06
N VAL A 56 -3.58 -12.39 8.93
CA VAL A 56 -4.28 -11.10 8.75
C VAL A 56 -4.08 -10.24 9.99
N THR A 57 -3.81 -8.95 9.78
CA THR A 57 -3.79 -7.93 10.84
C THR A 57 -4.96 -6.97 10.64
N ALA A 58 -5.64 -6.59 11.71
CA ALA A 58 -6.75 -5.61 11.69
C ALA A 58 -6.69 -4.65 12.89
N MET A 59 -5.48 -4.33 13.36
CA MET A 59 -5.27 -3.42 14.49
C MET A 59 -5.66 -1.99 14.10
N PRO A 60 -6.35 -1.20 14.95
CA PRO A 60 -6.67 0.20 14.66
C PRO A 60 -5.44 1.10 14.47
N LYS A 61 -4.34 0.75 15.14
CA LYS A 61 -3.02 1.42 15.04
C LYS A 61 -1.94 0.33 14.98
N PRO A 62 -1.67 -0.26 13.80
CA PRO A 62 -0.64 -1.27 13.66
C PRO A 62 0.73 -0.68 13.99
N LYS A 63 1.60 -1.47 14.63
CA LYS A 63 3.00 -1.07 14.82
C LYS A 63 3.69 -1.02 13.46
N THR A 64 4.49 0.01 13.22
CA THR A 64 5.37 0.06 12.05
C THR A 64 6.50 -0.94 12.22
N ILE A 65 6.70 -1.78 11.22
CA ILE A 65 7.82 -2.74 11.16
C ILE A 65 8.73 -2.24 10.04
N HIS A 66 9.98 -1.97 10.38
CA HIS A 66 11.02 -1.61 9.41
C HIS A 66 11.88 -2.85 9.16
N ASP A 67 11.92 -3.29 7.92
CA ASP A 67 12.64 -4.48 7.48
C ASP A 67 13.95 -4.15 6.72
N PHE A 68 14.22 -2.86 6.52
CA PHE A 68 15.48 -2.30 6.00
C PHE A 68 15.76 -0.93 6.68
N GLY A 69 16.99 -0.41 6.59
CA GLY A 69 17.40 0.82 7.29
C GLY A 69 18.62 1.51 6.66
N GLY A 70 19.13 2.57 7.31
CA GLY A 70 20.32 3.32 6.87
C GLY A 70 20.04 4.55 6.00
N PHE A 71 18.81 5.09 6.03
CA PHE A 71 18.48 6.33 5.32
C PHE A 71 18.90 7.57 6.12
N PRO A 72 19.23 8.68 5.43
CA PRO A 72 19.40 9.99 6.06
C PRO A 72 18.15 10.39 6.85
N GLN A 73 18.34 11.06 7.99
CA GLN A 73 17.27 11.63 8.82
C GLN A 73 16.99 13.08 8.45
#